data_AF-A0A4Y8YAZ1-F1
#
_entry.id   AF-A0A4Y8YAZ1-F1
#
_cell.length_a   1.000
_cell.length_b   1.000
_cell.length_c   1.000
_cell.angle_alpha   90.00
_cell.angle_beta   90.00
_cell.angle_gamma   90.00
#
_symmetry.space_group_name_H-M   'P 1'
#
loop_
_entity.id
_entity.type
_entity.pdbx_description
1 polymer ?
#
loop_
_entity_poly.entity_id
_entity_poly.type
_entity_poly.pdbx_seq_one_letter_code
_entity_poly.pdbx_strand_id
1 'polypeptide(L)' 'MIKNLFKRRTVPQSSDPGDPVDIEVARQAAALVNAGDADGASALCARTANPHGTAFAAFRWIDTEEN' A
#
# COMPACT_ATOMS: atom_id res chain seq x y z
N MET A 1 27.72 -7.09 -24.69
CA MET A 1 27.74 -6.37 -23.40
C MET A 1 26.34 -5.81 -23.14
N ILE A 2 25.51 -6.51 -22.36
CA ILE A 2 24.13 -6.07 -22.08
C ILE A 2 24.21 -5.00 -21.00
N LYS A 3 24.26 -3.72 -21.42
CA LYS A 3 24.08 -2.59 -20.50
C LYS A 3 22.57 -2.42 -20.27
N ASN A 4 22.15 -2.41 -19.01
CA ASN A 4 20.80 -2.06 -18.52
C ASN A 4 19.77 -3.19 -18.31
N LEU A 5 20.18 -4.40 -17.87
CA LEU A 5 19.23 -5.45 -17.49
C LEU A 5 18.38 -5.08 -16.24
N PHE A 6 18.85 -4.17 -15.39
CA PHE A 6 18.15 -3.72 -14.19
C PHE A 6 18.02 -2.20 -14.19
N LYS A 7 16.94 -1.67 -14.80
CA LYS A 7 16.51 -0.31 -14.49
C LYS A 7 15.83 -0.36 -13.12
N ARG A 8 16.50 0.13 -12.07
CA ARG A 8 15.82 0.51 -10.84
C ARG A 8 14.74 1.52 -11.23
N ARG A 9 13.48 1.09 -11.18
CA ARG A 9 12.35 2.02 -11.19
C ARG A 9 12.55 2.88 -9.95
N THR A 10 12.97 4.13 -10.15
CA THR A 10 12.95 5.15 -9.11
C THR A 10 11.49 5.38 -8.81
N VAL A 11 10.95 4.58 -7.90
CA VAL A 11 9.67 4.86 -7.29
C VAL A 11 9.86 6.19 -6.56
N PRO A 12 9.03 7.22 -6.79
CA PRO A 12 9.12 8.45 -6.02
C PRO A 12 9.14 8.08 -4.53
N GLN A 13 10.24 8.44 -3.87
CA GLN A 13 10.53 7.96 -2.53
C GLN A 13 9.87 8.87 -1.50
N SER A 14 9.08 8.22 -0.65
CA SER A 14 8.54 8.61 0.65
C SER A 14 7.54 9.76 0.65
N SER A 15 6.25 9.44 0.86
CA SER A 15 5.43 10.26 1.73
C SER A 15 6.17 10.44 3.06
N ASP A 16 6.12 11.64 3.64
CA ASP A 16 6.83 11.93 4.88
C ASP A 16 6.37 10.90 5.93
N PRO A 17 7.28 10.20 6.64
CA PRO A 17 6.86 9.29 7.72
C PRO A 17 6.03 9.99 8.80
N GLY A 18 6.10 11.34 8.90
CA GLY A 18 5.24 12.17 9.74
C GLY A 18 3.88 12.53 9.13
N ASP A 19 3.62 12.25 7.85
CA ASP A 19 2.34 12.54 7.22
C ASP A 19 1.22 11.70 7.85
N PRO A 20 0.01 12.29 8.02
CA PRO A 20 -1.09 11.62 8.68
C PRO A 20 -1.49 10.35 7.93
N VAL A 21 -1.70 9.28 8.71
CA VAL A 21 -2.27 8.02 8.22
C VAL A 21 -3.79 8.13 8.23
N ASP A 22 -4.42 7.86 7.09
CA ASP A 22 -5.87 7.80 7.00
C ASP A 22 -6.37 6.40 7.39
N ILE A 23 -6.89 6.29 8.61
CA ILE A 23 -7.33 5.02 9.20
C ILE A 23 -8.60 4.49 8.52
N GLU A 24 -9.50 5.36 8.05
CA GLU A 24 -10.71 4.92 7.37
C GLU A 24 -10.38 4.35 5.99
N VAL A 25 -9.46 4.99 5.26
CA VAL A 25 -8.91 4.43 4.01
C VAL A 25 -8.18 3.12 4.27
N ALA A 26 -7.42 3.00 5.36
CA ALA A 26 -6.72 1.76 5.69
C ALA A 26 -7.69 0.58 5.95
N ARG A 27 -8.83 0.81 6.63
CA ARG A 27 -9.87 -0.21 6.81
C ARG A 27 -10.52 -0.62 5.50
N GLN A 28 -10.84 0.35 4.64
CA GLN A 28 -11.42 0.07 3.31
C GLN A 28 -10.44 -0.71 2.42
N ALA A 29 -9.15 -0.35 2.46
CA ALA A 29 -8.11 -1.09 1.74
C ALA A 29 -8.02 -2.54 2.24
N ALA A 30 -8.08 -2.77 3.56
CA ALA A 30 -8.08 -4.11 4.12
C ALA A 30 -9.33 -4.93 3.69
N ALA A 31 -10.51 -4.32 3.67
CA ALA A 31 -11.73 -4.98 3.19
C ALA A 31 -11.62 -5.42 1.71
N LEU A 32 -10.98 -4.61 0.86
CA LEU A 32 -10.71 -4.96 -0.53
C LEU A 32 -9.71 -6.12 -0.63
N VAL A 33 -8.66 -6.12 0.20
CA VAL A 33 -7.71 -7.23 0.26
C VAL A 33 -8.38 -8.53 0.71
N ASN A 34 -9.22 -8.51 1.75
CA ASN A 34 -9.95 -9.70 2.21
C ASN A 34 -10.93 -10.21 1.15
N ALA A 35 -11.44 -9.33 0.27
CA ALA A 35 -12.26 -9.70 -0.88
C ALA A 35 -11.43 -10.16 -2.11
N GLY A 36 -10.10 -10.18 -2.03
CA GLY A 36 -9.19 -10.56 -3.11
C GLY A 36 -8.88 -9.45 -4.12
N ASP A 37 -9.32 -8.21 -3.89
CA ASP A 37 -9.07 -7.05 -4.75
C ASP A 37 -7.86 -6.23 -4.28
N ALA A 38 -6.66 -6.74 -4.56
CA ALA A 38 -5.41 -6.07 -4.21
C ALA A 38 -5.14 -4.80 -5.05
N ASP A 39 -5.62 -4.75 -6.28
CA ASP A 39 -5.44 -3.59 -7.17
C ASP A 39 -6.30 -2.41 -6.71
N GLY A 40 -7.56 -2.66 -6.34
CA GLY A 40 -8.44 -1.67 -5.73
C GLY A 40 -7.88 -1.13 -4.42
N ALA A 41 -7.38 -2.00 -3.54
CA ALA A 41 -6.72 -1.60 -2.29
C ALA A 41 -5.50 -0.69 -2.52
N SER A 42 -4.70 -1.01 -3.54
CA SER A 42 -3.51 -0.24 -3.92
C SER A 42 -3.89 1.15 -4.45
N ALA A 43 -4.90 1.23 -5.32
CA ALA A 43 -5.42 2.49 -5.85
C ALA A 43 -6.01 3.38 -4.73
N LEU A 44 -6.64 2.77 -3.72
CA LEU A 44 -7.19 3.48 -2.57
C LEU A 44 -6.07 4.12 -1.72
N CYS A 45 -5.03 3.34 -1.36
CA CYS A 45 -3.89 3.84 -0.60
C CYS A 45 -3.11 4.92 -1.36
N ALA A 46 -2.96 4.78 -2.67
CA ALA A 46 -2.21 5.73 -3.50
C ALA A 46 -2.78 7.17 -3.51
N ARG A 47 -4.03 7.34 -3.06
CA ARG A 47 -4.72 8.64 -3.02
C ARG A 47 -4.55 9.38 -1.69
N THR A 48 -3.96 8.77 -0.67
CA THR A 48 -3.79 9.42 0.64
C THR A 48 -2.54 10.29 0.68
N ALA A 49 -2.47 11.17 1.68
CA ALA A 49 -1.25 11.94 1.95
C ALA A 49 -0.07 11.02 2.31
N ASN A 50 -0.34 9.88 2.94
CA ASN A 50 0.67 8.88 3.28
C ASN A 50 0.31 7.48 2.75
N PRO A 51 0.54 7.18 1.46
CA PRO A 51 0.16 5.91 0.86
C PRO A 51 0.79 4.70 1.55
N HIS A 52 2.08 4.80 1.88
CA HIS A 52 2.81 3.70 2.53
C HIS A 52 2.37 3.50 3.97
N GLY A 53 2.20 4.58 4.74
CA GLY A 53 1.69 4.52 6.11
C GLY A 53 0.26 3.96 6.18
N THR A 54 -0.57 4.34 5.20
CA THR A 54 -1.96 3.85 5.06
C THR A 54 -1.97 2.36 4.71
N ALA A 55 -1.17 1.93 3.73
CA ALA A 55 -1.05 0.51 3.39
C ALA A 55 -0.49 -0.32 4.56
N PHE A 56 0.51 0.21 5.28
CA PHE A 56 1.03 -0.44 6.48
C PHE A 56 -0.02 -0.54 7.60
N ALA A 57 -0.86 0.49 7.75
CA ALA A 57 -1.96 0.46 8.71
C ALA A 57 -2.98 -0.63 8.37
N ALA A 58 -3.30 -0.82 7.08
CA ALA A 58 -4.30 -1.77 6.59
C ALA A 58 -4.06 -3.22 7.07
N PHE A 59 -2.80 -3.64 7.24
CA PHE A 59 -2.44 -4.97 7.75
C PHE A 59 -3.10 -5.35 9.08
N ARG A 60 -3.51 -4.38 9.91
CA ARG A 60 -4.20 -4.64 11.17
C ARG A 60 -5.59 -5.26 11.00
N TRP A 61 -6.18 -5.16 9.81
CA TRP A 61 -7.55 -5.60 9.51
C TRP A 61 -7.62 -6.62 8.38
N ILE A 62 -6.48 -7.09 7.87
CA ILE A 62 -6.44 -8.16 6.88
C ILE A 62 -6.64 -9.48 7.61
N ASP A 63 -7.60 -10.28 7.15
CA ASP A 63 -7.86 -11.60 7.71
C ASP A 63 -6.73 -12.54 7.27
N THR A 64 -6.00 -13.11 8.22
CA THR A 64 -4.97 -14.11 7.95
C THR A 64 -5.49 -15.49 8.31
N GLU A 65 -5.45 -16.44 7.38
CA GLU A 65 -5.64 -17.84 7.72
C GLU A 65 -4.37 -18.39 8.40
N GLU A 66 -4.50 -19.05 9.54
CA GLU A 66 -3.44 -19.90 10.08
C GLU A 66 -3.32 -21.13 9.17
N ASN A 67 -2.19 -21.24 8.46
CA ASN A 67 -1.86 -22.40 7.64
C ASN A 67 -1.02 -23.42 8.42
#